data_AF-A0A926AVX9-F1
#
_entry.id   AF-A0A926AVX9-F1
#
_cell.length_a   1.000
_cell.length_b   1.000
_cell.length_c   1.000
_cell.angle_alpha   90.00
_cell.angle_beta   90.00
_cell.angle_gamma   90.00
#
_symmetry.space_group_name_H-M   'P 1'
#
loop_
_entity.id
_entity.type
_entity.pdbx_description
1 polymer ?
#
loop_
_entity_poly.entity_id
_entity_poly.type
_entity_poly.pdbx_seq_one_letter_code
_entity_poly.pdbx_strand_id
1 'polypeptide(L)'
;IPRPRKGLPLKSLEGPALKAAQGLIRSGLSDAGYDQALNIMSLEEILYLLEGGERDFRRDRRDPNKYYLSVFGEPSDSGLWGWRVEGHHLSLNFSVKDGKVVASTPEFFGANPGTVDAGKDRQIRVLGPEEDIARQILKLCTPEQQKACWVSKVAPDEVPGPAAPQAAVAAPVGLTYSQMSADQKKLLQDLMSEYLKNLPADIEQERRAAINGAGMDGIHFAWYGDPDLHQRHHYRVQGKTFVIEYNNTQNNANHVHSMWRNLQGDFGLPVK
;
A
#
# COMPACT_ATOMS: atom_id res chain seq x y z
N ILE A 1 -1.39 16.02 -4.16
CA ILE A 1 -1.26 15.63 -5.60
C ILE A 1 -2.58 15.95 -6.32
N PRO A 2 -2.58 16.86 -7.31
CA PRO A 2 -3.30 16.58 -8.55
C PRO A 2 -2.36 16.80 -9.75
N ARG A 3 -2.10 15.73 -10.51
CA ARG A 3 -1.29 15.77 -11.73
C ARG A 3 -2.02 15.02 -12.85
N PRO A 4 -1.87 15.42 -14.13
CA PRO A 4 -2.33 14.61 -15.25
C PRO A 4 -1.71 13.21 -15.19
N ARG A 5 -2.54 12.17 -15.25
CA ARG A 5 -2.09 10.77 -15.31
C ARG A 5 -2.05 10.29 -16.75
N LYS A 6 -1.11 9.40 -17.04
CA LYS A 6 -1.00 8.74 -18.35
C LYS A 6 -1.88 7.49 -18.34
N GLY A 7 -2.27 7.04 -19.54
CA GLY A 7 -3.07 5.82 -19.72
C GLY A 7 -4.54 6.09 -20.02
N LEU A 8 -5.27 5.00 -20.21
CA LEU A 8 -6.68 4.98 -20.55
C LEU A 8 -7.51 5.07 -19.26
N PRO A 9 -8.30 6.14 -19.05
CA PRO A 9 -9.12 6.24 -17.85
C PRO A 9 -10.27 5.22 -17.90
N LEU A 10 -10.52 4.48 -16.81
CA LEU A 10 -11.58 3.48 -16.74
C LEU A 10 -12.97 4.09 -17.00
N LYS A 11 -13.20 5.34 -16.61
CA LYS A 11 -14.43 6.10 -16.89
C LYS A 11 -14.71 6.33 -18.39
N SER A 12 -13.73 6.10 -19.26
CA SER A 12 -13.91 6.16 -20.73
C SER A 12 -14.24 4.81 -21.35
N LEU A 13 -14.29 3.74 -20.55
CA LEU A 13 -14.55 2.38 -21.00
C LEU A 13 -15.96 1.94 -20.64
N GLU A 14 -16.55 1.17 -21.55
CA GLU A 14 -17.87 0.55 -21.37
C GLU A 14 -17.88 -0.85 -21.97
N GLY A 15 -18.91 -1.63 -21.61
CA GLY A 15 -19.15 -2.96 -22.17
C GLY A 15 -17.92 -3.89 -22.09
N PRO A 16 -17.55 -4.57 -23.20
CA PRO A 16 -16.42 -5.50 -23.21
C PRO A 16 -15.08 -4.89 -22.82
N ALA A 17 -14.81 -3.62 -23.17
CA ALA A 17 -13.53 -2.98 -22.89
C ALA A 17 -13.33 -2.73 -21.39
N LEU A 18 -14.39 -2.26 -20.69
CA LEU A 18 -14.36 -2.09 -19.24
C LEU A 18 -14.17 -3.43 -18.54
N LYS A 19 -14.88 -4.48 -18.99
CA LYS A 19 -14.75 -5.83 -18.44
C LYS A 19 -13.33 -6.38 -18.59
N ALA A 20 -12.69 -6.17 -19.75
CA ALA A 20 -11.31 -6.58 -19.98
C ALA A 20 -10.33 -5.80 -19.08
N ALA A 21 -10.50 -4.49 -18.92
CA ALA A 21 -9.67 -3.67 -18.04
C ALA A 21 -9.79 -4.11 -16.57
N GLN A 22 -11.02 -4.35 -16.09
CA GLN A 22 -11.26 -4.89 -14.74
C GLN A 22 -10.69 -6.31 -14.58
N GLY A 23 -10.81 -7.15 -15.61
CA GLY A 23 -10.20 -8.48 -15.63
C GLY A 23 -8.68 -8.43 -15.51
N LEU A 24 -8.01 -7.49 -16.20
CA LEU A 24 -6.57 -7.29 -16.08
C LEU A 24 -6.19 -6.83 -14.66
N ILE A 25 -6.91 -5.87 -14.08
CA ILE A 25 -6.66 -5.41 -12.70
C ILE A 25 -6.83 -6.58 -11.72
N ARG A 26 -7.91 -7.34 -11.84
CA ARG A 26 -8.16 -8.52 -10.99
C ARG A 26 -7.07 -9.58 -11.16
N SER A 27 -6.51 -9.77 -12.35
CA SER A 27 -5.43 -10.75 -12.58
C SER A 27 -4.12 -10.43 -11.84
N GLY A 28 -3.89 -9.17 -11.48
CA GLY A 28 -2.72 -8.75 -10.70
C GLY A 28 -2.91 -8.82 -9.18
N LEU A 29 -4.09 -9.22 -8.70
CA LEU A 29 -4.46 -9.19 -7.29
C LEU A 29 -5.09 -10.54 -6.88
N SER A 30 -5.06 -10.85 -5.60
CA SER A 30 -5.98 -11.85 -5.05
C SER A 30 -7.42 -11.31 -5.03
N ASP A 31 -8.40 -12.15 -4.70
CA ASP A 31 -9.76 -11.67 -4.43
C ASP A 31 -9.78 -10.63 -3.30
N ALA A 32 -9.02 -10.84 -2.22
CA ALA A 32 -8.90 -9.89 -1.13
C ALA A 32 -8.26 -8.56 -1.56
N GLY A 33 -7.21 -8.61 -2.38
CA GLY A 33 -6.55 -7.42 -2.91
C GLY A 33 -7.42 -6.65 -3.89
N TYR A 34 -8.18 -7.37 -4.72
CA TYR A 34 -9.13 -6.75 -5.64
C TYR A 34 -10.28 -6.08 -4.90
N ASP A 35 -10.82 -6.70 -3.86
CA ASP A 35 -11.84 -6.10 -3.00
C ASP A 35 -11.30 -4.86 -2.27
N GLN A 36 -10.05 -4.91 -1.76
CA GLN A 36 -9.37 -3.77 -1.16
C GLN A 36 -9.20 -2.61 -2.16
N ALA A 37 -8.79 -2.90 -3.39
CA ALA A 37 -8.68 -1.91 -4.46
C ALA A 37 -10.05 -1.28 -4.79
N LEU A 38 -11.10 -2.08 -4.91
CA LEU A 38 -12.46 -1.58 -5.15
C LEU A 38 -12.98 -0.71 -4.01
N ASN A 39 -12.76 -1.12 -2.75
CA ASN A 39 -13.12 -0.32 -1.58
C ASN A 39 -12.43 1.05 -1.64
N ILE A 40 -11.13 1.09 -1.93
CA ILE A 40 -10.37 2.34 -2.07
C ILE A 40 -10.89 3.20 -3.23
N MET A 41 -11.15 2.60 -4.39
CA MET A 41 -11.71 3.33 -5.53
C MET A 41 -13.09 3.92 -5.19
N SER A 42 -13.91 3.19 -4.44
CA SER A 42 -15.26 3.62 -4.04
C SER A 42 -15.25 4.81 -3.06
N LEU A 43 -14.18 5.00 -2.29
CA LEU A 43 -14.04 6.15 -1.38
C LEU A 43 -14.06 7.49 -2.11
N GLU A 44 -13.74 7.52 -3.42
CA GLU A 44 -13.88 8.74 -4.21
C GLU A 44 -15.35 9.23 -4.27
N GLU A 45 -16.34 8.34 -4.19
CA GLU A 45 -17.74 8.77 -4.09
C GLU A 45 -18.05 9.41 -2.74
N ILE A 46 -17.46 8.90 -1.66
CA ILE A 46 -17.60 9.49 -0.33
C ILE A 46 -16.93 10.88 -0.30
N LEU A 47 -15.73 11.00 -0.86
CA LEU A 47 -15.07 12.30 -0.99
C LEU A 47 -15.88 13.27 -1.86
N TYR A 48 -16.50 12.79 -2.94
CA TYR A 48 -17.42 13.62 -3.73
C TYR A 48 -18.53 14.22 -2.85
N LEU A 49 -19.09 13.44 -1.91
CA LEU A 49 -20.16 13.90 -1.03
C LEU A 49 -19.66 14.82 0.10
N LEU A 50 -18.50 14.52 0.68
CA LEU A 50 -17.94 15.24 1.84
C LEU A 50 -17.26 16.55 1.46
N GLU A 51 -16.57 16.59 0.32
CA GLU A 51 -15.88 17.79 -0.12
C GLU A 51 -16.89 18.86 -0.56
N GLY A 52 -16.63 20.12 -0.17
CA GLY A 52 -17.40 21.27 -0.61
C GLY A 52 -16.97 21.81 -1.97
N GLY A 53 -17.75 22.73 -2.53
CA GLY A 53 -17.48 23.41 -3.80
C GLY A 53 -18.36 22.96 -4.96
N GLU A 54 -18.11 23.56 -6.13
CA GLU A 54 -18.93 23.37 -7.33
C GLU A 54 -19.05 21.90 -7.74
N ARG A 55 -20.27 21.48 -8.10
CA ARG A 55 -20.59 20.07 -8.38
C ARG A 55 -19.69 19.49 -9.47
N ASP A 56 -19.52 20.20 -10.58
CA ASP A 56 -18.75 19.71 -11.73
C ASP A 56 -17.26 19.62 -11.40
N PHE A 57 -16.74 20.58 -10.61
CA PHE A 57 -15.38 20.55 -10.13
C PHE A 57 -15.13 19.34 -9.21
N ARG A 58 -16.04 19.08 -8.27
CA ARG A 58 -15.95 17.91 -7.39
C ARG A 58 -16.03 16.61 -8.19
N ARG A 59 -17.01 16.49 -9.10
CA ARG A 59 -17.20 15.26 -9.88
C ARG A 59 -16.06 14.98 -10.85
N ASP A 60 -15.46 16.01 -11.45
CA ASP A 60 -14.25 15.79 -12.24
C ASP A 60 -13.15 15.17 -11.37
N ARG A 61 -12.96 15.63 -10.14
CA ARG A 61 -11.88 15.18 -9.26
C ARG A 61 -12.17 13.85 -8.56
N ARG A 62 -13.44 13.62 -8.22
CA ARG A 62 -13.97 12.55 -7.37
C ARG A 62 -14.91 11.66 -8.16
N ASP A 63 -14.31 10.64 -8.76
CA ASP A 63 -14.99 9.67 -9.59
C ASP A 63 -14.31 8.31 -9.37
N PRO A 64 -15.04 7.30 -8.84
CA PRO A 64 -14.50 5.96 -8.62
C PRO A 64 -13.91 5.30 -9.87
N ASN A 65 -14.27 5.77 -11.07
CA ASN A 65 -13.74 5.29 -12.34
C ASN A 65 -12.62 6.19 -12.92
N LYS A 66 -12.19 7.25 -12.22
CA LYS A 66 -11.03 8.09 -12.63
C LYS A 66 -9.69 7.47 -12.19
N TYR A 67 -9.54 6.19 -12.53
CA TYR A 67 -8.31 5.42 -12.45
C TYR A 67 -7.84 5.10 -13.87
N TYR A 68 -6.54 5.00 -14.08
CA TYR A 68 -5.92 4.96 -15.39
C TYR A 68 -5.15 3.68 -15.55
N LEU A 69 -5.44 2.95 -16.63
CA LEU A 69 -4.71 1.75 -17.03
C LEU A 69 -3.66 2.13 -18.08
N SER A 70 -2.40 1.76 -17.86
CA SER A 70 -1.35 1.88 -18.87
C SER A 70 -0.73 0.51 -19.13
N VAL A 71 -0.46 0.22 -20.40
CA VAL A 71 0.28 -0.97 -20.85
C VAL A 71 1.56 -0.50 -21.51
N PHE A 72 2.66 -1.17 -21.22
CA PHE A 72 4.01 -0.88 -21.71
C PHE A 72 4.52 -2.09 -22.49
N GLY A 73 4.89 -1.86 -23.74
CA GLY A 73 5.19 -2.96 -24.67
C GLY A 73 3.92 -3.65 -25.16
N GLU A 74 4.11 -4.79 -25.82
CA GLU A 74 3.04 -5.63 -26.35
C GLU A 74 2.81 -6.82 -25.42
N PRO A 75 1.59 -7.02 -24.86
CA PRO A 75 1.28 -8.19 -24.06
C PRO A 75 1.54 -9.48 -24.84
N SER A 76 2.37 -10.36 -24.29
CA SER A 76 2.77 -11.62 -24.91
C SER A 76 3.23 -12.63 -23.85
N ASP A 77 3.21 -13.92 -24.21
CA ASP A 77 3.79 -15.02 -23.42
C ASP A 77 5.33 -15.04 -23.48
N SER A 78 5.92 -14.20 -24.35
CA SER A 78 7.36 -14.07 -24.54
C SER A 78 7.80 -12.62 -24.49
N GLY A 79 9.06 -12.38 -24.10
CA GLY A 79 9.60 -11.02 -24.00
C GLY A 79 9.13 -10.29 -22.74
N LEU A 80 9.36 -8.98 -22.70
CA LEU A 80 9.07 -8.12 -21.55
C LEU A 80 7.96 -7.14 -21.90
N TRP A 81 6.90 -7.15 -21.10
CA TRP A 81 5.87 -6.12 -21.10
C TRP A 81 5.50 -5.78 -19.66
N GLY A 82 4.70 -4.74 -19.48
CA GLY A 82 4.24 -4.38 -18.15
C GLY A 82 2.95 -3.60 -18.21
N TRP A 83 2.33 -3.44 -17.06
CA TRP A 83 1.14 -2.62 -16.95
C TRP A 83 1.03 -2.01 -15.56
N ARG A 84 0.27 -0.93 -15.46
CA ARG A 84 -0.05 -0.31 -14.18
C ARG A 84 -1.48 0.19 -14.17
N VAL A 85 -2.07 0.17 -12.98
CA VAL A 85 -3.29 0.91 -12.68
C VAL A 85 -2.98 1.97 -11.64
N GLU A 86 -3.33 3.23 -11.91
CA GLU A 86 -3.10 4.33 -10.98
C GLU A 86 -4.26 5.32 -10.91
N GLY A 87 -4.49 5.90 -9.75
CA GLY A 87 -5.49 6.92 -9.51
C GLY A 87 -5.15 7.74 -8.29
N HIS A 88 -6.16 8.35 -7.67
CA HIS A 88 -5.93 9.27 -6.56
C HIS A 88 -5.33 8.59 -5.34
N HIS A 89 -5.80 7.38 -4.97
CA HIS A 89 -5.28 6.62 -3.83
C HIS A 89 -4.91 5.15 -4.14
N LEU A 90 -4.64 4.82 -5.41
CA LEU A 90 -4.18 3.48 -5.80
C LEU A 90 -3.05 3.63 -6.81
N SER A 91 -1.99 2.85 -6.69
CA SER A 91 -0.98 2.69 -7.73
C SER A 91 -0.35 1.30 -7.64
N LEU A 92 -0.63 0.47 -8.63
CA LEU A 92 -0.15 -0.91 -8.71
C LEU A 92 0.62 -1.08 -10.02
N ASN A 93 1.79 -1.71 -9.95
CA ASN A 93 2.73 -1.79 -11.06
C ASN A 93 3.18 -3.24 -11.25
N PHE A 94 3.09 -3.75 -12.47
CA PHE A 94 3.46 -5.13 -12.80
C PHE A 94 4.37 -5.16 -14.02
N SER A 95 5.45 -5.94 -13.93
CA SER A 95 6.32 -6.28 -15.05
C SER A 95 6.25 -7.78 -15.30
N VAL A 96 6.03 -8.16 -16.54
CA VAL A 96 5.85 -9.54 -16.99
C VAL A 96 6.95 -9.88 -17.97
N LYS A 97 7.70 -10.94 -17.69
CA LYS A 97 8.75 -11.45 -18.57
C LYS A 97 8.51 -12.92 -18.84
N ASP A 98 8.43 -13.29 -20.11
CA ASP A 98 8.28 -14.68 -20.57
C ASP A 98 7.11 -15.41 -19.84
N GLY A 99 5.96 -14.73 -19.80
CA GLY A 99 4.73 -15.24 -19.18
C GLY A 99 4.70 -15.21 -17.64
N LYS A 100 5.73 -14.67 -16.98
CA LYS A 100 5.83 -14.63 -15.51
C LYS A 100 5.91 -13.20 -15.00
N VAL A 101 5.20 -12.90 -13.91
CA VAL A 101 5.37 -11.62 -13.22
C VAL A 101 6.74 -11.61 -12.56
N VAL A 102 7.59 -10.67 -12.96
CA VAL A 102 8.97 -10.51 -12.43
C VAL A 102 9.12 -9.30 -11.51
N ALA A 103 8.11 -8.43 -11.46
CA ALA A 103 8.02 -7.37 -10.47
C ALA A 103 6.56 -6.97 -10.25
N SER A 104 6.21 -6.68 -9.00
CA SER A 104 4.89 -6.24 -8.56
C SER A 104 4.94 -4.98 -7.68
N THR A 105 6.07 -4.25 -7.72
CA THR A 105 6.33 -3.04 -6.90
C THR A 105 6.85 -1.88 -7.77
N PRO A 106 6.63 -0.60 -7.37
CA PRO A 106 6.04 -0.17 -6.10
C PRO A 106 4.53 -0.43 -6.09
N GLU A 107 4.04 -0.74 -4.89
CA GLU A 107 2.63 -1.03 -4.62
C GLU A 107 2.13 0.01 -3.62
N PHE A 108 1.01 0.66 -3.92
CA PHE A 108 0.44 1.71 -3.12
C PHE A 108 -1.07 1.55 -3.00
N PHE A 109 -1.53 1.54 -1.74
CA PHE A 109 -2.92 1.60 -1.34
C PHE A 109 -3.09 2.77 -0.39
N GLY A 110 -4.01 3.68 -0.70
CA GLY A 110 -4.37 4.78 0.19
C GLY A 110 -5.86 4.80 0.47
N ALA A 111 -6.25 5.36 1.60
CA ALA A 111 -7.65 5.48 2.00
C ALA A 111 -7.94 6.88 2.50
N ASN A 112 -8.91 7.53 1.88
CA ASN A 112 -9.38 8.85 2.28
C ASN A 112 -10.88 8.96 1.95
N PRO A 113 -11.76 9.04 2.96
CA PRO A 113 -11.43 8.87 4.38
C PRO A 113 -10.97 7.43 4.71
N GLY A 114 -10.03 7.28 5.64
CA GLY A 114 -9.61 5.96 6.15
C GLY A 114 -10.68 5.27 7.01
N THR A 115 -11.48 6.07 7.72
CA THR A 115 -12.63 5.68 8.54
C THR A 115 -13.85 6.46 8.08
N VAL A 116 -14.89 5.74 7.70
CA VAL A 116 -16.20 6.25 7.29
C VAL A 116 -17.21 5.99 8.41
N ASP A 117 -17.99 7.01 8.77
CA ASP A 117 -19.16 6.85 9.63
C ASP A 117 -20.27 6.08 8.87
N ALA A 118 -20.64 4.90 9.38
CA ALA A 118 -21.68 4.04 8.80
C ALA A 118 -22.97 4.03 9.64
N GLY A 119 -23.19 5.08 10.44
CA GLY A 119 -24.31 5.25 11.36
C GLY A 119 -23.98 4.73 12.76
N LYS A 120 -24.99 4.75 13.63
CA LYS A 120 -24.84 4.49 15.07
C LYS A 120 -24.00 3.23 15.35
N ASP A 121 -22.90 3.43 16.07
CA ASP A 121 -21.94 2.40 16.53
C ASP A 121 -21.31 1.57 15.41
N ARG A 122 -21.28 2.07 14.16
CA ARG A 122 -20.71 1.38 13.00
C ARG A 122 -19.75 2.28 12.24
N GLN A 123 -18.63 1.70 11.83
CA GLN A 123 -17.63 2.37 11.00
C GLN A 123 -17.12 1.41 9.94
N ILE A 124 -16.75 1.95 8.78
CA ILE A 124 -15.96 1.22 7.77
C ILE A 124 -14.54 1.74 7.86
N ARG A 125 -13.56 0.85 8.07
CA ARG A 125 -12.14 1.20 8.17
C ARG A 125 -11.36 0.54 7.04
N VAL A 126 -11.16 1.29 5.96
CA VAL A 126 -10.34 0.85 4.82
C VAL A 126 -8.88 1.00 5.22
N LEU A 127 -8.10 -0.08 5.08
CA LEU A 127 -6.73 -0.23 5.62
C LEU A 127 -6.63 -0.20 7.17
N GLY A 128 -7.75 -0.48 7.85
CA GLY A 128 -7.79 -0.54 9.32
C GLY A 128 -6.98 -1.68 9.96
N PRO A 129 -7.00 -2.91 9.42
CA PRO A 129 -6.23 -4.02 9.98
C PRO A 129 -4.73 -3.76 10.04
N GLU A 130 -4.17 -3.13 8.99
CA GLU A 130 -2.76 -2.74 8.91
C GLU A 130 -2.36 -1.80 10.06
N GLU A 131 -3.22 -0.84 10.41
CA GLU A 131 -3.02 0.06 11.54
C GLU A 131 -3.15 -0.66 12.89
N ASP A 132 -4.19 -1.47 13.05
CA ASP A 132 -4.54 -2.09 14.32
C ASP A 132 -3.49 -3.12 14.76
N ILE A 133 -2.98 -3.92 13.82
CA ILE A 133 -1.92 -4.90 14.11
C ILE A 133 -0.62 -4.18 14.47
N ALA A 134 -0.24 -3.14 13.73
CA ALA A 134 0.98 -2.37 14.02
C ALA A 134 0.93 -1.70 15.41
N ARG A 135 -0.22 -1.14 15.80
CA ARG A 135 -0.42 -0.59 17.15
C ARG A 135 -0.32 -1.64 18.24
N GLN A 136 -0.79 -2.88 17.99
CA GLN A 136 -0.65 -3.97 18.96
C GLN A 136 0.82 -4.33 19.21
N ILE A 137 1.67 -4.32 18.18
CA ILE A 137 3.12 -4.53 18.35
C ILE A 137 3.69 -3.46 19.29
N LEU A 138 3.37 -2.18 19.06
CA LEU A 138 3.81 -1.08 19.92
C LEU A 138 3.32 -1.21 21.36
N LYS A 139 2.04 -1.57 21.55
CA LYS A 139 1.42 -1.74 22.88
C LYS A 139 2.08 -2.85 23.70
N LEU A 140 2.58 -3.90 23.03
CA LEU A 140 3.30 -5.00 23.68
C LEU A 140 4.78 -4.70 23.96
N CYS A 141 5.32 -3.59 23.44
CA CYS A 141 6.70 -3.21 23.72
C CYS A 141 6.90 -2.89 25.22
N THR A 142 7.91 -3.54 25.81
CA THR A 142 8.47 -3.14 27.11
C THR A 142 9.04 -1.72 27.05
N PRO A 143 9.27 -1.03 28.19
CA PRO A 143 9.90 0.29 28.19
C PRO A 143 11.23 0.34 27.42
N GLU A 144 12.03 -0.73 27.49
CA GLU A 144 13.29 -0.89 26.77
C GLU A 144 13.05 -1.03 25.26
N GLN A 145 12.11 -1.89 24.85
CA GLN A 145 11.76 -2.05 23.43
C GLN A 145 11.14 -0.78 22.85
N GLN A 146 10.36 -0.02 23.63
CA GLN A 146 9.79 1.26 23.17
C GLN A 146 10.87 2.28 22.82
N LYS A 147 12.01 2.30 23.53
CA LYS A 147 13.15 3.16 23.19
C LYS A 147 13.76 2.83 21.83
N ALA A 148 13.71 1.57 21.41
CA ALA A 148 14.18 1.14 20.09
C ALA A 148 13.10 1.34 19.01
N CYS A 149 11.86 0.92 19.28
CA CYS A 149 10.73 0.93 18.36
C CYS A 149 10.22 2.33 18.05
N TRP A 150 10.10 3.21 19.06
CA TRP A 150 9.45 4.51 18.92
C TRP A 150 10.48 5.58 18.56
N VAL A 151 10.84 5.59 17.28
CA VAL A 151 11.95 6.37 16.73
C VAL A 151 11.73 7.88 16.87
N SER A 152 10.48 8.35 16.75
CA SER A 152 10.15 9.76 16.90
C SER A 152 8.74 9.94 17.47
N LYS A 153 8.55 10.97 18.31
CA LYS A 153 7.21 11.40 18.76
C LYS A 153 6.45 12.21 17.69
N VAL A 154 7.10 12.53 16.57
CA VAL A 154 6.51 13.23 15.43
C VAL A 154 6.58 12.33 14.20
N ALA A 155 5.43 12.04 13.61
CA ALA A 155 5.33 11.33 12.35
C ALA A 155 5.69 12.25 11.16
N PRO A 156 6.36 11.73 10.11
CA PRO A 156 6.55 12.47 8.87
C PRO A 156 5.19 12.80 8.23
N ASP A 157 5.09 13.92 7.50
CA ASP A 157 3.83 14.34 6.85
C ASP A 157 3.41 13.45 5.67
N GLU A 158 4.34 12.67 5.13
CA GLU A 158 4.13 11.84 3.95
C GLU A 158 5.12 10.67 3.96
N VAL A 159 4.80 9.62 3.21
CA VAL A 159 5.73 8.53 2.91
C VAL A 159 6.95 9.08 2.14
N PRO A 160 8.20 8.73 2.49
CA PRO A 160 9.39 9.14 1.77
C PRO A 160 9.47 8.65 0.31
N GLY A 161 9.93 9.51 -0.60
CA GLY A 161 10.31 9.14 -1.98
C GLY A 161 9.23 8.55 -2.92
N PRO A 162 7.94 8.90 -2.83
CA PRO A 162 6.87 8.21 -3.56
C PRO A 162 6.93 8.39 -5.08
N ALA A 163 7.67 9.40 -5.57
CA ALA A 163 7.76 9.73 -6.99
C ALA A 163 9.02 9.20 -7.70
N ALA A 164 9.96 8.56 -6.97
CA ALA A 164 11.20 8.05 -7.54
C ALA A 164 11.04 6.57 -7.96
N PRO A 165 11.49 6.17 -9.17
CA PRO A 165 11.45 4.78 -9.61
C PRO A 165 12.20 3.83 -8.65
N GLN A 166 13.30 4.30 -8.07
CA GLN A 166 14.05 3.64 -7.01
C GLN A 166 14.35 4.70 -5.96
N ALA A 167 13.48 4.84 -4.96
CA ALA A 167 13.74 5.79 -3.87
C ALA A 167 14.91 5.29 -3.02
N ALA A 168 15.77 6.22 -2.60
CA ALA A 168 16.74 5.93 -1.55
C ALA A 168 15.96 5.66 -0.26
N VAL A 169 15.95 4.41 0.17
CA VAL A 169 15.36 4.01 1.45
C VAL A 169 16.45 4.12 2.51
N ALA A 170 16.13 4.84 3.60
CA ALA A 170 17.05 4.99 4.71
C ALA A 170 17.41 3.63 5.33
N ALA A 171 18.52 3.58 6.07
CA ALA A 171 18.88 2.39 6.83
C ALA A 171 17.72 1.95 7.76
N PRO A 172 17.55 0.64 8.00
CA PRO A 172 16.54 0.15 8.91
C PRO A 172 16.80 0.67 10.33
N VAL A 173 15.72 0.99 11.02
CA VAL A 173 15.70 1.44 12.43
C VAL A 173 14.51 0.78 13.11
N GLY A 174 14.45 0.82 14.43
CA GLY A 174 13.35 0.24 15.19
C GLY A 174 13.72 -1.03 15.94
N LEU A 175 12.70 -1.73 16.42
CA LEU A 175 12.83 -3.02 17.10
C LEU A 175 13.07 -4.13 16.07
N THR A 176 14.14 -4.89 16.24
CA THR A 176 14.42 -6.05 15.36
C THR A 176 13.53 -7.24 15.72
N TYR A 177 13.19 -8.05 14.73
CA TYR A 177 12.44 -9.29 14.92
C TYR A 177 13.11 -10.23 15.93
N SER A 178 14.45 -10.30 15.95
CA SER A 178 15.19 -11.13 16.91
C SER A 178 14.99 -10.69 18.37
N GLN A 179 14.73 -9.40 18.60
CA GLN A 179 14.47 -8.80 19.92
C GLN A 179 12.98 -8.82 20.33
N MET A 180 12.09 -9.28 19.45
CA MET A 180 10.66 -9.39 19.72
C MET A 180 10.33 -10.64 20.54
N SER A 181 9.31 -10.52 21.41
CA SER A 181 8.66 -11.66 22.06
C SER A 181 7.95 -12.55 21.02
N ALA A 182 7.52 -13.75 21.44
CA ALA A 182 6.77 -14.65 20.56
C ALA A 182 5.48 -14.00 20.03
N ASP A 183 4.75 -13.26 20.87
CA ASP A 183 3.52 -12.57 20.47
C ASP A 183 3.79 -11.41 19.51
N GLN A 184 4.84 -10.62 19.74
CA GLN A 184 5.27 -9.56 18.82
C GLN A 184 5.71 -10.12 17.47
N LYS A 185 6.43 -11.26 17.46
CA LYS A 185 6.84 -11.96 16.24
C LYS A 185 5.63 -12.42 15.43
N LYS A 186 4.62 -12.98 16.11
CA LYS A 186 3.35 -13.37 15.48
C LYS A 186 2.64 -12.16 14.87
N LEU A 187 2.51 -11.07 15.63
CA LEU A 187 1.87 -9.85 15.11
C LEU A 187 2.63 -9.25 13.93
N LEU A 188 3.96 -9.27 13.91
CA LEU A 188 4.71 -8.78 12.75
C LEU A 188 4.49 -9.67 11.51
N GLN A 189 4.38 -10.98 11.70
CA GLN A 189 4.03 -11.92 10.62
C GLN A 189 2.61 -11.73 10.11
N ASP A 190 1.66 -11.50 11.02
CA ASP A 190 0.27 -11.19 10.68
C ASP A 190 0.19 -9.84 9.93
N LEU A 191 0.94 -8.83 10.39
CA LEU A 191 1.05 -7.54 9.70
C LEU A 191 1.59 -7.70 8.28
N MET A 192 2.73 -8.38 8.09
CA MET A 192 3.26 -8.63 6.75
C MET A 192 2.28 -9.44 5.89
N SER A 193 1.53 -10.36 6.49
CA SER A 193 0.52 -11.15 5.77
C SER A 193 -0.67 -10.30 5.32
N GLU A 194 -1.04 -9.26 6.07
CA GLU A 194 -2.09 -8.31 5.70
C GLU A 194 -1.76 -7.56 4.40
N TYR A 195 -0.48 -7.27 4.16
CA TYR A 195 -0.02 -6.72 2.89
C TYR A 195 0.05 -7.77 1.79
N LEU A 196 0.66 -8.92 2.10
CA LEU A 196 0.94 -9.96 1.13
C LEU A 196 -0.34 -10.63 0.58
N LYS A 197 -1.40 -10.71 1.39
CA LYS A 197 -2.68 -11.29 0.97
C LYS A 197 -3.31 -10.58 -0.22
N ASN A 198 -2.91 -9.35 -0.54
CA ASN A 198 -3.44 -8.59 -1.67
C ASN A 198 -2.99 -9.17 -3.02
N LEU A 199 -1.97 -10.04 -3.02
CA LEU A 199 -1.32 -10.54 -4.21
C LEU A 199 -1.84 -11.94 -4.60
N PRO A 200 -1.82 -12.28 -5.90
CA PRO A 200 -1.99 -13.65 -6.35
C PRO A 200 -1.03 -14.61 -5.63
N ALA A 201 -1.47 -15.86 -5.43
CA ALA A 201 -0.78 -16.82 -4.55
C ALA A 201 0.68 -17.11 -4.96
N ASP A 202 0.98 -17.10 -6.27
CA ASP A 202 2.33 -17.29 -6.80
C ASP A 202 3.24 -16.10 -6.47
N ILE A 203 2.76 -14.87 -6.64
CA ILE A 203 3.48 -13.64 -6.28
C ILE A 203 3.66 -13.54 -4.75
N GLU A 204 2.61 -13.88 -4.00
CA GLU A 204 2.67 -13.94 -2.53
C GLU A 204 3.76 -14.90 -2.07
N GLN A 205 3.77 -16.12 -2.62
CA GLN A 205 4.75 -17.16 -2.30
C GLN A 205 6.17 -16.71 -2.64
N GLU A 206 6.37 -16.07 -3.79
CA GLU A 206 7.67 -15.54 -4.18
C GLU A 206 8.17 -14.46 -3.21
N ARG A 207 7.32 -13.49 -2.84
CA ARG A 207 7.70 -12.46 -1.86
C ARG A 207 8.01 -13.07 -0.49
N ARG A 208 7.21 -14.04 -0.02
CA ARG A 208 7.49 -14.77 1.23
C ARG A 208 8.81 -15.52 1.18
N ALA A 209 9.11 -16.20 0.06
CA ALA A 209 10.37 -16.90 -0.14
C ALA A 209 11.56 -15.93 -0.10
N ALA A 210 11.45 -14.77 -0.75
CA ALA A 210 12.49 -13.74 -0.71
C ALA A 210 12.72 -13.18 0.70
N ILE A 211 11.66 -12.93 1.47
CA ILE A 211 11.73 -12.49 2.87
C ILE A 211 12.42 -13.56 3.73
N ASN A 212 11.98 -14.81 3.64
CA ASN A 212 12.50 -15.91 4.44
C ASN A 212 13.97 -16.22 4.08
N GLY A 213 14.30 -16.25 2.80
CA GLY A 213 15.67 -16.49 2.33
C GLY A 213 16.65 -15.38 2.74
N ALA A 214 16.17 -14.15 2.90
CA ALA A 214 16.98 -13.04 3.40
C ALA A 214 17.14 -13.02 4.95
N GLY A 215 16.30 -13.79 5.66
CA GLY A 215 16.28 -13.95 7.10
C GLY A 215 15.36 -12.97 7.81
N MET A 216 14.50 -13.49 8.69
CA MET A 216 13.52 -12.68 9.43
C MET A 216 14.14 -11.87 10.58
N ASP A 217 15.21 -12.36 11.21
CA ASP A 217 15.81 -11.77 12.42
C ASP A 217 16.22 -10.30 12.25
N GLY A 218 16.56 -9.90 11.02
CA GLY A 218 16.95 -8.54 10.65
C GLY A 218 15.80 -7.66 10.16
N ILE A 219 14.54 -8.11 10.24
CA ILE A 219 13.39 -7.27 9.94
C ILE A 219 13.18 -6.30 11.11
N HIS A 220 13.06 -5.01 10.83
CA HIS A 220 12.86 -3.98 11.83
C HIS A 220 11.44 -3.42 11.77
N PHE A 221 10.86 -3.14 12.92
CA PHE A 221 9.60 -2.41 13.10
C PHE A 221 9.87 -1.08 13.80
N ALA A 222 9.53 0.02 13.13
CA ALA A 222 9.67 1.38 13.64
C ALA A 222 8.32 2.09 13.70
N TRP A 223 8.14 2.88 14.75
CA TRP A 223 6.96 3.69 15.02
C TRP A 223 7.29 5.17 15.16
N TYR A 224 6.44 6.02 14.61
CA TYR A 224 6.55 7.46 14.62
C TYR A 224 5.20 8.10 14.94
N GLY A 225 5.21 9.16 15.74
CA GLY A 225 3.98 9.86 16.11
C GLY A 225 3.28 9.24 17.32
N ASP A 226 1.98 9.45 17.41
CA ASP A 226 1.17 9.17 18.59
C ASP A 226 0.65 7.72 18.61
N PRO A 227 0.61 7.02 19.76
CA PRO A 227 0.23 5.62 19.85
C PRO A 227 -1.29 5.40 19.85
N ASP A 228 -2.08 6.46 20.01
CA ASP A 228 -3.54 6.38 20.14
C ASP A 228 -4.23 6.45 18.78
N LEU A 229 -5.43 5.85 18.72
CA LEU A 229 -6.28 5.85 17.53
C LEU A 229 -6.67 7.29 17.16
N HIS A 230 -6.86 7.53 15.86
CA HIS A 230 -7.22 8.85 15.30
C HIS A 230 -6.19 9.95 15.57
N GLN A 231 -4.97 9.58 15.95
CA GLN A 231 -3.84 10.51 16.06
C GLN A 231 -2.82 10.28 14.94
N ARG A 232 -2.07 11.35 14.64
CA ARG A 232 -1.06 11.36 13.58
C ARG A 232 0.03 10.34 13.86
N HIS A 233 0.22 9.39 12.95
CA HIS A 233 1.21 8.34 13.13
C HIS A 233 1.75 7.82 11.79
N HIS A 234 2.86 7.10 11.90
CA HIS A 234 3.48 6.38 10.82
C HIS A 234 4.23 5.17 11.38
N TYR A 235 4.26 4.08 10.63
CA TYR A 235 5.16 2.97 10.92
C TYR A 235 5.89 2.52 9.68
N ARG A 236 7.04 1.87 9.92
CA ARG A 236 7.86 1.24 8.90
C ARG A 236 8.23 -0.17 9.29
N VAL A 237 8.03 -1.11 8.37
CA VAL A 237 8.58 -2.48 8.45
C VAL A 237 9.63 -2.62 7.38
N GLN A 238 10.86 -2.93 7.75
CA GLN A 238 11.97 -2.97 6.80
C GLN A 238 12.81 -4.24 6.98
N GLY A 239 12.85 -5.06 5.94
CA GLY A 239 13.78 -6.18 5.81
C GLY A 239 14.92 -5.86 4.84
N LYS A 240 15.71 -6.87 4.48
CA LYS A 240 16.79 -6.70 3.48
C LYS A 240 16.25 -6.55 2.05
N THR A 241 15.06 -7.10 1.77
CA THR A 241 14.49 -7.17 0.42
C THR A 241 13.31 -6.23 0.22
N PHE A 242 12.75 -5.68 1.30
CA PHE A 242 11.50 -4.92 1.21
C PHE A 242 11.43 -3.81 2.25
N VAL A 243 10.58 -2.83 1.98
CA VAL A 243 10.10 -1.85 2.95
C VAL A 243 8.59 -1.67 2.81
N ILE A 244 7.92 -1.61 3.96
CA ILE A 244 6.51 -1.26 4.12
C ILE A 244 6.46 0.05 4.87
N GLU A 245 5.68 1.01 4.38
CA GLU A 245 5.44 2.28 5.06
C GLU A 245 3.95 2.59 5.08
N TYR A 246 3.43 2.87 6.27
CA TYR A 246 2.06 3.30 6.50
C TYR A 246 2.09 4.68 7.13
N ASN A 247 1.52 5.68 6.48
CA ASN A 247 1.42 7.04 6.98
C ASN A 247 -0.06 7.43 7.13
N ASN A 248 -0.43 7.96 8.28
CA ASN A 248 -1.75 8.53 8.48
C ASN A 248 -1.64 9.77 9.34
N THR A 249 -1.34 10.89 8.68
CA THR A 249 -1.10 12.17 9.34
C THR A 249 -2.02 13.29 8.82
N GLN A 250 -2.61 13.11 7.64
CA GLN A 250 -3.48 14.09 7.00
C GLN A 250 -4.93 13.92 7.45
N ASN A 251 -5.75 14.97 7.26
CA ASN A 251 -7.19 14.96 7.55
C ASN A 251 -7.56 14.43 8.94
N ASN A 252 -6.85 14.87 9.99
CA ASN A 252 -7.02 14.40 11.37
C ASN A 252 -6.76 12.89 11.53
N ALA A 253 -5.66 12.40 10.92
CA ALA A 253 -5.33 10.98 10.86
C ALA A 253 -6.49 10.13 10.29
N ASN A 254 -7.07 10.63 9.19
CA ASN A 254 -8.11 9.93 8.44
C ASN A 254 -7.81 9.87 6.95
N HIS A 255 -6.52 9.96 6.59
CA HIS A 255 -6.04 9.90 5.22
C HIS A 255 -4.75 9.10 5.20
N VAL A 256 -4.93 7.83 4.84
CA VAL A 256 -3.92 6.79 4.90
C VAL A 256 -3.19 6.73 3.58
N HIS A 257 -1.87 6.65 3.64
CA HIS A 257 -0.99 6.31 2.53
C HIS A 257 -0.15 5.10 2.94
N SER A 258 -0.33 3.98 2.26
CA SER A 258 0.34 2.72 2.54
C SER A 258 1.09 2.23 1.32
N MET A 259 2.36 1.86 1.48
CA MET A 259 3.19 1.37 0.39
C MET A 259 3.97 0.10 0.74
N TRP A 260 4.25 -0.67 -0.29
CA TRP A 260 5.25 -1.72 -0.31
C TRP A 260 6.24 -1.49 -1.45
N ARG A 261 7.54 -1.58 -1.17
CA ARG A 261 8.60 -1.51 -2.19
C ARG A 261 9.57 -2.66 -2.10
N ASN A 262 10.12 -3.06 -3.25
CA ASN A 262 11.22 -4.01 -3.32
C ASN A 262 12.56 -3.26 -3.28
N LEU A 263 13.36 -3.50 -2.25
CA LEU A 263 14.68 -2.88 -2.09
C LEU A 263 15.72 -3.44 -3.07
N GLN A 264 15.42 -4.57 -3.72
CA GLN A 264 16.25 -5.14 -4.79
C GLN A 264 15.88 -4.59 -6.18
N GLY A 265 14.89 -3.71 -6.27
CA GLY A 265 14.49 -3.07 -7.51
C GLY A 265 12.98 -3.09 -7.74
N ASP A 266 12.42 -1.91 -7.93
CA ASP A 266 11.06 -1.74 -8.42
C ASP A 266 11.02 -1.80 -9.96
N PHE A 267 9.84 -2.09 -10.53
CA PHE A 267 9.61 -2.22 -11.98
C PHE A 267 10.50 -3.27 -12.68
N GLY A 268 11.08 -4.22 -11.92
CA GLY A 268 12.02 -5.20 -12.46
C GLY A 268 13.36 -4.60 -12.89
N LEU A 269 13.68 -3.39 -12.44
CA LEU A 269 14.94 -2.72 -12.71
C LEU A 269 15.97 -3.07 -11.63
N PRO A 270 17.22 -3.44 -11.99
CA PRO A 270 18.26 -3.71 -10.99
C PRO A 270 18.55 -2.45 -10.15
N VAL A 271 18.86 -2.64 -8.86
CA VAL A 271 19.28 -1.54 -7.97
C VAL A 271 20.46 -0.79 -8.59
N LYS A 272 20.39 0.54 -8.57
CA LYS A 272 21.48 1.43 -9.00
C LYS A 272 22.54 1.62 -7.93
#